data_AF-A0A7P0T876-F1
#
_entry.id   AF-A0A7P0T876-F1
#
_cell.length_a   1.000
_cell.length_b   1.000
_cell.length_c   1.000
_cell.angle_alpha   90.00
_cell.angle_beta   90.00
_cell.angle_gamma   90.00
#
_symmetry.space_group_name_H-M   'P 1'
#
loop_
_entity.id
_entity.type
_entity.pdbx_description
1 polymer ?
#
loop_
_entity_poly.entity_id
_entity_poly.type
_entity_poly.pdbx_seq_one_letter_code
_entity_poly.pdbx_strand_id
1 'polypeptide(L)'
;MALRSAQGDGPTSGHWDGGAEKADFNAKRKKKVAEIHQALNSDPTDVAALRRMAISEGGLLTDEIRRKVWPKLLNVNANDPPPISGKNLRQMSKDYQQVLLDVRRSLRRFPPGMPEEQREGLQEELIDIILLILERNPQLHYYQGYHDIVVTFLLVVGERLATSLVEKLSTHHLRYQ
;
A
#
# COMPACT_ATOMS: atom_id res chain seq x y z
N MET A 1 -63.76 -14.11 44.94
CA MET A 1 -62.67 -13.22 45.39
C MET A 1 -61.46 -13.57 44.53
N ALA A 2 -61.16 -12.84 43.44
CA ALA A 2 -60.39 -11.58 43.43
C ALA A 2 -59.02 -11.78 44.13
N LEU A 3 -57.85 -11.45 43.59
CA LEU A 3 -57.38 -10.75 42.40
C LEU A 3 -55.84 -10.79 42.49
N ARG A 4 -55.09 -11.00 41.40
CA ARG A 4 -54.01 -10.11 40.93
C ARG A 4 -53.03 -10.79 39.97
N SER A 5 -53.05 -10.22 38.77
CA SER A 5 -52.08 -10.29 37.69
C SER A 5 -50.72 -9.73 38.10
N ALA A 6 -49.65 -10.26 37.50
CA ALA A 6 -48.41 -9.54 37.29
C ALA A 6 -48.00 -9.74 35.82
N GLN A 7 -48.30 -8.73 35.00
CA GLN A 7 -47.76 -8.53 33.67
C GLN A 7 -46.28 -8.16 33.83
N GLY A 8 -45.38 -8.91 33.21
CA GLY A 8 -43.98 -8.53 33.02
C GLY A 8 -43.77 -8.19 31.55
N ASP A 9 -43.67 -6.91 31.24
CA ASP A 9 -43.28 -6.39 29.93
C ASP A 9 -41.75 -6.31 29.80
N GLY A 10 -41.24 -6.84 28.68
CA GLY A 10 -40.00 -6.40 28.03
C GLY A 10 -38.90 -7.47 27.82
N PRO A 11 -38.00 -7.30 26.81
CA PRO A 11 -37.95 -6.29 25.76
C PRO A 11 -38.17 -6.87 24.34
N THR A 12 -38.68 -6.00 23.47
CA THR A 12 -38.70 -6.12 22.01
C THR A 12 -37.35 -6.59 21.46
N SER A 13 -37.36 -7.69 20.71
CA SER A 13 -36.26 -8.12 19.85
C SER A 13 -35.90 -6.99 18.90
N GLY A 14 -34.75 -6.35 19.12
CA GLY A 14 -34.18 -5.40 18.18
C GLY A 14 -34.01 -6.07 16.82
N HIS A 15 -34.83 -5.64 15.85
CA HIS A 15 -34.62 -5.97 14.46
C HIS A 15 -33.34 -5.28 14.01
N TRP A 16 -32.25 -6.04 13.91
CA TRP A 16 -30.97 -5.55 13.43
C TRP A 16 -31.10 -5.18 11.95
N ASP A 17 -31.24 -3.89 11.65
CA ASP A 17 -31.30 -3.33 10.30
C ASP A 17 -29.90 -3.23 9.67
N GLY A 18 -29.28 -4.39 9.43
CA GLY A 18 -27.98 -4.50 8.76
C GLY A 18 -28.01 -4.08 7.29
N GLY A 19 -29.19 -3.76 6.74
CA GLY A 19 -29.35 -3.23 5.38
C GLY A 19 -29.05 -1.74 5.31
N ALA A 20 -29.59 -0.95 6.24
CA ALA A 20 -29.35 0.48 6.32
C ALA A 20 -27.88 0.83 6.59
N GLU A 21 -27.22 0.12 7.50
CA GLU A 21 -25.80 0.33 7.82
C GLU A 21 -24.87 0.04 6.64
N LYS A 22 -25.13 -1.05 5.89
CA LYS A 22 -24.37 -1.36 4.66
C LYS A 22 -24.57 -0.32 3.58
N ALA A 23 -25.80 0.20 3.42
CA ALA A 23 -26.10 1.23 2.44
C ALA A 23 -25.38 2.55 2.77
N ASP A 24 -25.38 2.97 4.05
CA ASP A 24 -24.66 4.16 4.52
C ASP A 24 -23.14 4.03 4.33
N PHE A 25 -22.58 2.87 4.68
CA PHE A 25 -21.15 2.60 4.46
C PHE A 25 -20.75 2.69 2.98
N ASN A 26 -21.56 2.11 2.09
CA ASN A 26 -21.34 2.19 0.65
C ASN A 26 -21.46 3.63 0.13
N ALA A 27 -22.41 4.41 0.65
CA ALA A 27 -22.56 5.82 0.29
C ALA A 27 -21.34 6.65 0.73
N LYS A 28 -20.85 6.47 1.96
CA LYS A 28 -19.63 7.10 2.47
C LYS A 28 -18.42 6.75 1.62
N ARG A 29 -18.25 5.48 1.26
CA ARG A 29 -17.17 5.02 0.37
C ARG A 29 -17.25 5.68 -1.01
N LYS A 30 -18.43 5.74 -1.62
CA LYS A 30 -18.64 6.38 -2.93
C LYS A 30 -18.33 7.88 -2.90
N LYS A 31 -18.76 8.57 -1.85
CA LYS A 31 -18.44 10.00 -1.63
C LYS A 31 -16.93 10.21 -1.51
N LYS A 32 -16.24 9.39 -0.71
CA LYS A 32 -14.78 9.47 -0.53
C LYS A 32 -14.02 9.23 -1.84
N VAL A 33 -14.45 8.27 -2.67
CA VAL A 33 -13.87 8.08 -4.02
C VAL A 33 -14.03 9.34 -4.86
N ALA A 34 -15.21 9.94 -4.89
CA ALA A 34 -15.46 11.16 -5.66
C ALA A 34 -14.58 12.33 -5.21
N GLU A 35 -14.43 12.54 -3.89
CA GLU A 35 -13.56 13.58 -3.32
C GLU A 35 -12.08 13.36 -3.69
N ILE A 36 -11.60 12.11 -3.66
CA ILE A 36 -10.23 11.78 -4.07
C ILE A 36 -10.02 12.10 -5.56
N HIS A 37 -10.97 11.75 -6.43
CA HIS A 37 -10.87 12.08 -7.86
C HIS A 37 -10.94 13.58 -8.11
N GLN A 38 -11.79 14.31 -7.39
CA GLN A 38 -11.85 15.76 -7.48
C GLN A 38 -10.49 16.39 -7.09
N ALA A 39 -9.89 15.95 -6.00
CA ALA A 39 -8.58 16.43 -5.56
C ALA A 39 -7.46 16.11 -6.57
N LEU A 40 -7.48 14.90 -7.17
CA LEU A 40 -6.54 14.50 -8.22
C LEU A 40 -6.65 15.35 -9.49
N ASN A 41 -7.88 15.71 -9.88
CA ASN A 41 -8.20 16.44 -11.11
C ASN A 41 -8.19 17.97 -10.94
N SER A 42 -7.93 18.48 -9.74
CA SER A 42 -7.79 19.92 -9.48
C SER A 42 -6.48 20.46 -10.05
N ASP A 43 -6.45 21.75 -10.38
CA ASP A 43 -5.25 22.45 -10.85
C ASP A 43 -4.97 23.70 -9.97
N PRO A 44 -3.93 23.69 -9.12
CA PRO A 44 -3.01 22.57 -8.89
C PRO A 44 -3.71 21.40 -8.16
N THR A 45 -3.14 20.19 -8.26
CA THR A 45 -3.62 19.01 -7.53
C THR A 45 -3.71 19.30 -6.03
N ASP A 46 -4.86 19.03 -5.41
CA ASP A 46 -5.06 19.29 -3.96
C ASP A 46 -4.42 18.18 -3.11
N VAL A 47 -3.10 18.25 -2.96
CA VAL A 47 -2.31 17.31 -2.13
C VAL A 47 -2.76 17.34 -0.66
N ALA A 48 -3.25 18.47 -0.17
CA ALA A 48 -3.73 18.59 1.21
C ALA A 48 -5.00 17.76 1.44
N ALA A 49 -5.96 17.80 0.51
CA ALA A 49 -7.12 16.91 0.53
C ALA A 49 -6.72 15.43 0.44
N LEU A 50 -5.79 15.10 -0.46
CA LEU A 50 -5.29 13.72 -0.60
C LEU A 50 -4.66 13.20 0.70
N ARG A 51 -3.90 14.03 1.43
CA ARG A 51 -3.37 13.68 2.76
C ARG A 51 -4.49 13.43 3.77
N ARG A 52 -5.49 14.31 3.86
CA ARG A 52 -6.64 14.12 4.76
C ARG A 52 -7.37 12.81 4.44
N MET A 53 -7.58 12.51 3.16
CA MET A 53 -8.23 11.26 2.73
C MET A 53 -7.42 10.01 3.08
N ALA A 54 -6.09 10.07 2.95
CA ALA A 54 -5.20 8.98 3.33
C ALA A 54 -5.17 8.71 4.84
N ILE A 55 -5.31 9.75 5.67
CA ILE A 55 -5.30 9.64 7.14
C ILE A 55 -6.67 9.23 7.70
N SER A 56 -7.76 9.70 7.08
CA SER A 56 -9.13 9.39 7.51
C SER A 56 -9.48 7.89 7.39
N GLU A 57 -10.53 7.46 8.08
CA GLU A 57 -10.99 6.07 8.17
C GLU A 57 -10.99 5.33 6.82
N GLY A 58 -10.44 4.12 6.81
CA GLY A 58 -10.28 3.28 5.62
C GLY A 58 -9.17 3.74 4.66
N GLY A 59 -8.53 4.89 4.92
CA GLY A 59 -7.42 5.43 4.13
C GLY A 59 -7.75 5.60 2.65
N LEU A 60 -6.76 5.32 1.80
CA LEU A 60 -6.97 5.24 0.35
C LEU A 60 -7.56 3.87 0.01
N LEU A 61 -8.72 3.87 -0.63
CA LEU A 61 -9.65 2.73 -0.65
C LEU A 61 -9.22 1.55 -1.55
N THR A 62 -8.43 1.80 -2.59
CA THR A 62 -8.04 0.80 -3.59
C THR A 62 -6.60 1.01 -4.06
N ASP A 63 -5.97 -0.03 -4.57
CA ASP A 63 -4.63 0.08 -5.17
C ASP A 63 -4.61 0.98 -6.40
N GLU A 64 -5.72 1.01 -7.16
CA GLU A 64 -5.85 1.94 -8.30
C GLU A 64 -5.77 3.41 -7.86
N ILE A 65 -6.40 3.75 -6.73
CA ILE A 65 -6.28 5.07 -6.13
C ILE A 65 -4.86 5.29 -5.62
N ARG A 66 -4.27 4.31 -4.91
CA ARG A 66 -2.90 4.43 -4.36
C ARG A 66 -1.87 4.68 -5.45
N ARG A 67 -1.98 4.02 -6.61
CA ARG A 67 -1.13 4.26 -7.79
C ARG A 67 -1.13 5.71 -8.26
N LYS A 68 -2.25 6.43 -8.12
CA LYS A 68 -2.38 7.83 -8.51
C LYS A 68 -1.96 8.78 -7.39
N VAL A 69 -2.25 8.42 -6.14
CA VAL A 69 -2.13 9.31 -4.98
C VAL A 69 -0.75 9.23 -4.32
N TRP A 70 -0.16 8.03 -4.15
CA TRP A 70 1.14 7.87 -3.49
C TRP A 70 2.26 8.71 -4.12
N PRO A 71 2.39 8.82 -5.47
CA PRO A 71 3.38 9.71 -6.07
C PRO A 71 3.17 11.17 -5.70
N LYS A 72 1.92 11.63 -5.61
CA LYS A 72 1.60 13.01 -5.17
C LYS A 72 1.97 13.24 -3.71
N LEU A 73 1.76 12.25 -2.84
CA LEU A 73 2.10 12.35 -1.42
C LEU A 73 3.61 12.37 -1.17
N LEU A 74 4.38 11.62 -1.96
CA LEU A 74 5.85 11.55 -1.88
C LEU A 74 6.55 12.60 -2.76
N ASN A 75 5.78 13.44 -3.46
CA ASN A 75 6.28 14.42 -4.43
C ASN A 75 7.22 13.79 -5.48
N VAL A 76 6.77 12.67 -6.06
CA VAL A 76 7.45 11.93 -7.14
C VAL A 76 6.61 12.08 -8.42
N ASN A 77 7.27 12.43 -9.53
CA ASN A 77 6.61 12.53 -10.82
C ASN A 77 6.57 11.15 -11.49
N ALA A 78 5.37 10.60 -11.68
CA ALA A 78 5.19 9.27 -12.28
C ALA A 78 5.62 9.20 -13.77
N ASN A 79 5.80 10.36 -14.43
CA ASN A 79 6.26 10.42 -15.81
C ASN A 79 7.79 10.33 -15.94
N ASP A 80 8.52 10.46 -14.84
CA ASP A 80 9.97 10.35 -14.88
C ASP A 80 10.37 8.95 -15.38
N PRO A 81 11.45 8.86 -16.18
CA PRO A 81 11.92 7.57 -16.66
C PRO A 81 12.28 6.67 -15.46
N PRO A 82 12.02 5.35 -15.54
CA PRO A 82 12.47 4.45 -14.50
C PRO A 82 13.98 4.59 -14.30
N PRO A 83 14.47 4.42 -13.07
CA PRO A 83 15.88 4.16 -12.85
C PRO A 83 16.32 2.96 -13.69
N ILE A 84 17.36 3.14 -14.49
CA ILE A 84 17.91 2.07 -15.34
C ILE A 84 18.95 1.31 -14.53
N SER A 85 18.83 -0.02 -14.50
CA SER A 85 19.86 -0.89 -13.93
C SER A 85 21.11 -0.93 -14.80
N GLY A 86 22.28 -0.88 -14.16
CA GLY A 86 23.53 -1.30 -14.79
C GLY A 86 23.50 -2.77 -15.22
N LYS A 87 24.33 -3.14 -16.20
CA LYS A 87 24.55 -4.56 -16.53
C LYS A 87 25.12 -5.27 -15.29
N ASN A 88 24.70 -6.50 -15.04
CA ASN A 88 25.23 -7.36 -13.97
C ASN A 88 24.93 -6.90 -12.52
N LEU A 89 23.86 -6.13 -12.28
CA LEU A 89 23.46 -5.63 -10.95
C LEU A 89 23.56 -6.68 -9.82
N ARG A 90 23.01 -7.87 -10.04
CA ARG A 90 23.02 -8.97 -9.05
C ARG A 90 24.41 -9.50 -8.76
N GLN A 91 25.29 -9.56 -9.76
CA GLN A 91 26.66 -10.06 -9.61
C GLN A 91 27.56 -9.05 -8.89
N MET A 92 27.30 -7.75 -9.08
CA MET A 92 28.07 -6.67 -8.47
C MET A 92 27.59 -6.31 -7.07
N SER A 93 26.36 -6.68 -6.71
CA SER A 93 25.80 -6.36 -5.39
C SER A 93 26.36 -7.25 -4.29
N LYS A 94 27.01 -6.61 -3.31
CA LYS A 94 27.46 -7.26 -2.07
C LYS A 94 26.31 -7.83 -1.22
N ASP A 95 25.11 -7.27 -1.36
CA ASP A 95 23.94 -7.61 -0.54
C ASP A 95 23.04 -8.67 -1.20
N TYR A 96 23.34 -9.08 -2.44
CA TYR A 96 22.48 -9.97 -3.23
C TYR A 96 22.09 -11.27 -2.49
N GLN A 97 23.06 -11.96 -1.89
CA GLN A 97 22.77 -13.21 -1.17
C GLN A 97 21.83 -13.01 0.01
N GLN A 98 22.01 -11.91 0.76
CA GLN A 98 21.14 -11.59 1.89
C GLN A 98 19.72 -11.24 1.41
N VAL A 99 19.60 -10.41 0.38
CA VAL A 99 18.30 -10.03 -0.21
C VAL A 99 17.58 -11.26 -0.75
N LEU A 100 18.28 -12.14 -1.48
CA LEU A 100 17.70 -13.38 -2.00
C LEU A 100 17.13 -14.27 -0.89
N LEU A 101 17.88 -14.45 0.20
CA LEU A 101 17.43 -15.25 1.35
C LEU A 101 16.21 -14.64 2.03
N ASP A 102 16.17 -13.32 2.17
CA ASP A 102 15.05 -12.62 2.78
C ASP A 102 13.77 -12.69 1.92
N VAL A 103 13.89 -12.46 0.61
CA VAL A 103 12.77 -12.56 -0.33
C VAL A 103 12.21 -13.98 -0.41
N ARG A 104 13.06 -15.01 -0.34
CA ARG A 104 12.61 -16.41 -0.26
C ARG A 104 11.84 -16.71 1.01
N ARG A 105 12.14 -16.02 2.12
CA ARG A 105 11.44 -16.18 3.40
C ARG A 105 10.15 -15.37 3.49
N SER A 106 9.91 -14.42 2.60
CA SER A 106 8.76 -13.51 2.64
C SER A 106 7.50 -14.03 1.93
N LEU A 107 7.35 -15.35 1.73
CA LEU A 107 6.21 -15.96 1.02
C LEU A 107 4.84 -15.54 1.59
N ARG A 108 4.75 -15.30 2.91
CA ARG A 108 3.52 -14.88 3.59
C ARG A 108 3.06 -13.47 3.21
N ARG A 109 3.88 -12.68 2.50
CA ARG A 109 3.54 -11.33 2.04
C ARG A 109 2.74 -11.33 0.74
N PHE A 110 2.72 -12.45 0.02
CA PHE A 110 1.97 -12.59 -1.22
C PHE A 110 0.54 -13.07 -0.96
N PRO A 111 -0.45 -12.65 -1.76
CA PRO A 111 -1.84 -13.10 -1.62
C PRO A 111 -1.97 -14.63 -1.64
N PRO A 112 -2.81 -15.22 -0.76
CA PRO A 112 -3.08 -16.65 -0.82
C PRO A 112 -3.75 -17.00 -2.15
N GLY A 113 -3.26 -18.05 -2.82
CA GLY A 113 -3.79 -18.49 -4.12
C GLY A 113 -3.16 -17.80 -5.33
N MET A 114 -2.16 -16.92 -5.15
CA MET A 114 -1.35 -16.41 -6.25
C MET A 114 -0.62 -17.58 -6.95
N PRO A 115 -0.65 -17.68 -8.29
CA PRO A 115 0.12 -18.68 -9.03
C PRO A 115 1.61 -18.62 -8.71
N GLU A 116 2.25 -19.78 -8.64
CA GLU A 116 3.67 -19.89 -8.30
C GLU A 116 4.56 -19.09 -9.25
N GLU A 117 4.36 -19.24 -10.55
CA GLU A 117 5.11 -18.53 -11.60
C GLU A 117 4.97 -17.00 -11.47
N GLN A 118 3.76 -16.51 -11.21
CA GLN A 118 3.53 -15.07 -11.00
C GLN A 118 4.26 -14.56 -9.76
N ARG A 119 4.22 -15.32 -8.67
CA ARG A 119 4.89 -14.98 -7.42
C ARG A 119 6.40 -14.99 -7.59
N GLU A 120 6.96 -15.99 -8.28
CA GLU A 120 8.38 -16.05 -8.59
C GLU A 120 8.82 -14.83 -9.41
N GLY A 121 8.05 -14.46 -10.44
CA GLY A 121 8.30 -13.22 -11.20
C GLY A 121 8.35 -11.97 -10.30
N LEU A 122 7.39 -11.82 -9.39
CA LEU A 122 7.40 -10.71 -8.43
C LEU A 122 8.55 -10.78 -7.41
N GLN A 123 9.03 -11.97 -7.05
CA GLN A 123 10.21 -12.12 -6.20
C GLN A 123 11.47 -11.65 -6.91
N GLU A 124 11.60 -11.96 -8.20
CA GLU A 124 12.71 -11.51 -9.04
C GLU A 124 12.70 -9.98 -9.19
N GLU A 125 11.54 -9.39 -9.50
CA GLU A 125 11.35 -7.93 -9.53
C GLU A 125 11.67 -7.29 -8.17
N LEU A 126 11.24 -7.89 -7.06
CA LEU A 126 11.52 -7.39 -5.71
C LEU A 126 13.03 -7.34 -5.42
N ILE A 127 13.77 -8.39 -5.80
CA ILE A 127 15.23 -8.43 -5.68
C ILE A 127 15.84 -7.30 -6.50
N ASP A 128 15.45 -7.15 -7.76
CA ASP A 128 16.03 -6.17 -8.67
C ASP A 128 15.76 -4.73 -8.20
N ILE A 129 14.56 -4.43 -7.69
CA ILE A 129 14.22 -3.11 -7.12
C ILE A 129 15.13 -2.79 -5.93
N ILE A 130 15.29 -3.72 -4.98
CA ILE A 130 16.10 -3.50 -3.78
C ILE A 130 17.55 -3.22 -4.18
N LEU A 131 18.11 -4.06 -5.05
CA LEU A 131 19.50 -3.91 -5.48
C LEU A 131 19.74 -2.63 -6.25
N LEU A 132 18.80 -2.24 -7.12
CA LEU A 132 18.90 -1.03 -7.92
C LEU A 132 18.92 0.22 -7.02
N ILE A 133 18.07 0.26 -6.00
CA ILE A 133 18.04 1.38 -5.05
C ILE A 133 19.36 1.46 -4.27
N LEU A 134 19.92 0.34 -3.82
CA LEU A 134 21.19 0.31 -3.08
C LEU A 134 22.38 0.70 -3.97
N GLU A 135 22.40 0.26 -5.23
CA GLU A 135 23.46 0.60 -6.18
C GLU A 135 23.49 2.10 -6.49
N ARG A 136 22.32 2.70 -6.69
CA ARG A 136 22.18 4.15 -6.96
C ARG A 136 22.44 5.03 -5.74
N ASN A 137 22.34 4.46 -4.54
CA ASN A 137 22.44 5.19 -3.29
C ASN A 137 23.45 4.48 -2.38
N PRO A 138 24.76 4.58 -2.67
CA PRO A 138 25.82 3.83 -1.97
C PRO A 138 25.94 4.16 -0.48
N GLN A 139 25.33 5.26 -0.03
CA GLN A 139 25.20 5.63 1.38
C GLN A 139 24.13 4.83 2.14
N LEU A 140 23.27 4.09 1.43
CA LEU A 140 22.28 3.22 2.05
C LEU A 140 22.88 1.85 2.33
N HIS A 141 22.44 1.25 3.43
CA HIS A 141 22.80 -0.11 3.81
C HIS A 141 21.54 -0.95 3.88
N TYR A 142 21.57 -2.15 3.29
CA TYR A 142 20.48 -3.09 3.43
C TYR A 142 20.32 -3.51 4.89
N TYR A 143 19.07 -3.55 5.36
CA TYR A 143 18.73 -4.07 6.69
C TYR A 143 17.58 -5.08 6.57
N GLN A 144 17.56 -6.05 7.48
CA GLN A 144 16.53 -7.08 7.50
C GLN A 144 15.16 -6.46 7.77
N GLY A 145 14.20 -6.75 6.89
CA GLY A 145 12.86 -6.15 6.89
C GLY A 145 12.67 -5.04 5.85
N TYR A 146 13.73 -4.56 5.19
CA TYR A 146 13.58 -3.61 4.08
C TYR A 146 12.73 -4.18 2.95
N HIS A 147 12.90 -5.47 2.62
CA HIS A 147 12.09 -6.17 1.62
C HIS A 147 10.58 -6.18 1.93
N ASP A 148 10.17 -6.17 3.20
CA ASP A 148 8.75 -6.11 3.59
C ASP A 148 8.12 -4.76 3.22
N ILE A 149 8.91 -3.68 3.22
CA ILE A 149 8.46 -2.38 2.73
C ILE A 149 8.36 -2.43 1.21
N VAL A 150 9.43 -2.86 0.53
CA VAL A 150 9.50 -2.84 -0.94
C VAL A 150 8.41 -3.71 -1.57
N VAL A 151 8.15 -4.91 -1.03
CA VAL A 151 7.10 -5.80 -1.55
C VAL A 151 5.70 -5.19 -1.44
N THR A 152 5.43 -4.41 -0.39
CA THR A 152 4.16 -3.70 -0.27
C THR A 152 3.99 -2.64 -1.36
N PHE A 153 5.07 -1.94 -1.75
CA PHE A 153 5.00 -1.04 -2.89
C PHE A 153 4.86 -1.80 -4.21
N LEU A 154 5.65 -2.85 -4.41
CA LEU A 154 5.58 -3.67 -5.62
C LEU A 154 4.17 -4.21 -5.89
N LEU A 155 3.53 -4.81 -4.87
CA LEU A 155 2.18 -5.39 -5.01
C LEU A 155 1.10 -4.34 -5.27
N VAL A 156 1.30 -3.08 -4.87
CA VAL A 156 0.30 -2.01 -5.03
C VAL A 156 0.50 -1.22 -6.33
N VAL A 157 1.75 -0.85 -6.62
CA VAL A 157 2.07 0.11 -7.69
C VAL A 157 2.87 -0.47 -8.85
N GLY A 158 3.30 -1.73 -8.77
CA GLY A 158 4.15 -2.36 -9.76
C GLY A 158 5.60 -1.88 -9.72
N GLU A 159 6.49 -2.62 -10.39
CA GLU A 159 7.95 -2.45 -10.34
C GLU A 159 8.40 -1.00 -10.58
N ARG A 160 8.07 -0.44 -11.75
CA ARG A 160 8.54 0.90 -12.18
C ARG A 160 8.29 1.98 -11.14
N LEU A 161 7.05 2.05 -10.64
CA LEU A 161 6.65 3.09 -9.70
C LEU A 161 7.14 2.76 -8.30
N ALA A 162 7.18 1.48 -7.91
CA ALA A 162 7.73 1.04 -6.64
C ALA A 162 9.19 1.49 -6.50
N THR A 163 10.04 1.29 -7.52
CA THR A 163 11.45 1.73 -7.50
C THR A 163 11.56 3.21 -7.16
N SER A 164 10.80 4.06 -7.86
CA SER A 164 10.87 5.52 -7.69
C SER A 164 10.34 5.99 -6.32
N LEU A 165 9.22 5.42 -5.86
CA LEU A 165 8.63 5.78 -4.57
C LEU A 165 9.47 5.29 -3.39
N VAL A 166 9.97 4.06 -3.47
CA VAL A 166 10.81 3.46 -2.42
C VAL A 166 12.16 4.16 -2.39
N GLU A 167 12.79 4.49 -3.53
CA GLU A 167 14.04 5.28 -3.54
C GLU A 167 13.86 6.62 -2.83
N LYS A 168 12.75 7.32 -3.10
CA LYS A 168 12.42 8.59 -2.41
C LYS A 168 12.24 8.39 -0.91
N LEU A 169 11.56 7.32 -0.48
CA LEU A 169 11.41 6.99 0.94
C LEU A 169 12.75 6.65 1.59
N SER A 170 13.56 5.81 0.94
CA SER A 170 14.84 5.34 1.47
C SER A 170 15.85 6.46 1.66
N THR A 171 15.79 7.50 0.82
CA THR A 171 16.68 8.66 0.90
C THR A 171 16.21 9.75 1.87
N HIS A 172 15.02 9.65 2.46
CA HIS A 172 14.47 10.72 3.31
C HIS A 172 13.91 10.22 4.64
N HIS A 173 13.21 9.08 4.65
CA HIS A 173 12.42 8.60 5.79
C HIS A 173 12.99 7.33 6.43
N LEU A 174 13.73 6.51 5.68
CA LEU A 174 14.30 5.24 6.16
C LEU A 174 15.82 5.32 6.40
N ARG A 175 16.41 6.52 6.32
CA ARG A 175 17.80 6.71 6.70
C ARG A 175 17.90 6.58 8.22
N TYR A 176 18.72 5.64 8.70
CA TYR A 176 19.23 5.71 10.06
C TYR A 176 20.03 7.02 10.18
N GLN A 177 19.66 7.86 11.15
CA GLN A 177 20.52 8.95 11.62
C GLN A 177 21.66 8.38 12.45
#